data_AF-A0A519SBF5-F1
#
_entry.id   AF-A0A519SBF5-F1
#
_cell.length_a   1.000
_cell.length_b   1.000
_cell.length_c   1.000
_cell.angle_alpha   90.00
_cell.angle_beta   90.00
_cell.angle_gamma   90.00
#
_symmetry.space_group_name_H-M   'P 1'
#
loop_
_entity.id
_entity.type
_entity.pdbx_description
1 polymer ?
#
loop_
_entity_poly.entity_id
_entity_poly.type
_entity_poly.pdbx_seq_one_letter_code
_entity_poly.pdbx_strand_id
1 'polypeptide(L)'
;DVNIVFVHQANGKMDTAIMKRLFKLYGKDTVPENLVPMTISWLGNSSVATVPTLLDLVLKEQVKGYKVKAGDVAVFASVGAGMHINAFVYRF
;
A
#
# COMPACT_ATOMS: atom_id res chain seq x y z
N ASP A 1 -10.96 10.44 -0.51
CA ASP A 1 -10.15 10.83 -1.69
C ASP A 1 -9.28 9.71 -2.20
N VAL A 2 -8.53 9.01 -1.35
CA VAL A 2 -7.76 7.81 -1.70
C VAL A 2 -8.53 6.55 -1.31
N ASN A 3 -8.62 5.59 -2.23
CA ASN A 3 -9.35 4.34 -2.06
C ASN A 3 -8.40 3.20 -1.63
N ILE A 4 -7.16 3.19 -2.12
CA ILE A 4 -6.18 2.13 -1.83
C ILE A 4 -4.75 2.65 -1.91
N VAL A 5 -3.84 2.07 -1.12
CA VAL A 5 -2.41 2.40 -1.12
C VAL A 5 -1.58 1.14 -1.31
N PHE A 6 -0.90 1.02 -2.45
CA PHE A 6 0.08 -0.02 -2.72
C PHE A 6 1.46 0.48 -2.29
N VAL A 7 2.03 -0.13 -1.25
CA VAL A 7 3.36 0.26 -0.74
C VAL A 7 4.33 -0.91 -0.85
N HIS A 8 5.60 -0.62 -1.19
CA HIS A 8 6.68 -1.58 -1.03
C HIS A 8 6.79 -2.03 0.44
N GLN A 9 6.85 -3.34 0.68
CA GLN A 9 6.75 -3.93 2.03
C GLN A 9 8.09 -4.49 2.46
N ALA A 10 8.93 -3.63 3.02
CA ALA A 10 10.21 -4.06 3.59
C ALA A 10 10.03 -4.69 4.97
N ASN A 11 9.06 -4.20 5.76
CA ASN A 11 8.76 -4.67 7.10
C ASN A 11 7.35 -4.23 7.50
N GLY A 12 6.45 -5.19 7.78
CA GLY A 12 5.04 -4.87 8.05
C GLY A 12 4.79 -3.96 9.26
N LYS A 13 5.66 -3.98 10.29
CA LYS A 13 5.55 -3.04 11.43
C LYS A 13 5.93 -1.63 11.02
N MET A 14 6.97 -1.49 10.19
CA MET A 14 7.38 -0.20 9.63
C MET A 14 6.29 0.36 8.73
N ASP A 15 5.73 -0.44 7.82
CA ASP A 15 4.66 -0.03 6.90
C ASP A 15 3.43 0.47 7.68
N THR A 16 3.03 -0.27 8.73
CA THR A 16 1.95 0.14 9.63
C THR A 16 2.27 1.47 10.33
N ALA A 17 3.50 1.65 10.80
CA ALA A 17 3.92 2.87 11.49
C ALA A 17 3.97 4.08 10.54
N ILE A 18 4.39 3.89 9.29
CA ILE A 18 4.37 4.92 8.24
C ILE A 18 2.94 5.42 8.04
N MET A 19 1.98 4.50 7.85
CA MET A 19 0.58 4.87 7.67
C MET A 19 -0.01 5.58 8.88
N LYS A 20 0.24 5.08 10.10
CA LYS A 20 -0.21 5.74 11.34
C LYS A 20 0.34 7.15 11.46
N ARG A 21 1.63 7.35 11.17
CA ARG A 21 2.26 8.69 11.21
C ARG A 21 1.70 9.60 10.13
N LEU A 22 1.51 9.10 8.92
CA LEU A 22 0.89 9.86 7.83
C LEU A 22 -0.49 10.37 8.24
N PHE A 23 -1.36 9.51 8.75
CA PHE A 23 -2.71 9.90 9.18
C PHE A 23 -2.68 10.91 10.35
N LYS A 24 -1.77 10.72 11.30
CA LYS A 24 -1.58 11.65 12.41
C LYS A 24 -1.21 13.07 11.96
N LEU A 25 -0.44 13.22 10.87
CA LEU A 25 -0.12 14.54 10.29
C LEU A 25 -1.37 15.30 9.82
N TYR A 26 -2.44 14.58 9.50
CA TYR A 26 -3.73 15.15 9.09
C TYR A 26 -4.77 15.14 10.22
N GLY A 27 -4.34 15.00 11.48
CA GLY A 27 -5.24 14.98 12.65
C GLY A 27 -6.15 13.75 12.73
N LYS A 28 -5.76 12.63 12.10
CA LYS A 28 -6.50 11.37 12.14
C LYS A 28 -5.75 10.33 12.97
N ASP A 29 -6.41 9.78 13.98
CA ASP A 29 -5.80 8.78 14.87
C ASP A 29 -5.90 7.34 14.35
N THR A 30 -6.78 7.10 13.38
CA THR A 30 -7.01 5.77 12.82
C THR A 30 -6.72 5.73 11.33
N VAL A 31 -6.06 4.66 10.90
CA VAL A 31 -5.92 4.31 9.49
C VAL A 31 -7.18 3.50 9.13
N PRO A 32 -7.92 3.87 8.06
CA PRO A 32 -9.08 3.12 7.62
C PRO A 32 -8.75 1.65 7.40
N GLU A 33 -9.67 0.77 7.82
CA GLU A 33 -9.58 -0.64 7.49
C GLU A 33 -9.58 -0.83 5.96
N ASN A 34 -8.85 -1.83 5.49
CA ASN A 34 -8.75 -2.17 4.07
C ASN A 34 -8.22 -1.06 3.15
N LEU A 35 -7.39 -0.13 3.67
CA LEU A 35 -6.73 0.89 2.85
C LEU A 35 -5.40 0.40 2.23
N VAL A 36 -4.63 -0.42 2.95
CA VAL A 36 -3.27 -0.83 2.57
C VAL A 36 -3.17 -2.36 2.52
N PRO A 37 -3.28 -3.00 1.34
CA PRO A 37 -3.15 -4.45 1.24
C PRO A 37 -1.75 -4.90 1.68
N MET A 38 -1.68 -5.90 2.55
CA MET A 38 -0.42 -6.42 3.12
C MET A 38 -0.23 -7.90 2.78
N THR A 39 0.91 -8.23 2.17
CA THR A 39 1.28 -9.60 1.75
C THR A 39 2.62 -10.06 2.32
N ILE A 40 3.34 -9.19 3.03
CA ILE A 40 4.67 -9.51 3.56
C ILE A 40 4.69 -10.76 4.48
N SER A 41 3.59 -11.05 5.20
CA SER A 41 3.51 -12.21 6.10
C SER A 41 3.53 -13.57 5.39
N TRP A 42 3.14 -13.64 4.11
CA TRP A 42 3.07 -14.89 3.35
C TRP A 42 4.07 -14.99 2.18
N LEU A 43 4.52 -13.86 1.64
CA LEU A 43 5.33 -13.76 0.42
C LEU A 43 6.70 -13.11 0.72
N GLY A 44 6.88 -12.60 1.95
CA GLY A 44 8.07 -11.88 2.34
C GLY A 44 8.24 -10.54 1.60
N ASN A 45 9.44 -9.99 1.70
CA ASN A 45 9.86 -8.83 0.94
C ASN A 45 10.41 -9.28 -0.41
N SER A 46 9.62 -9.10 -1.48
CA SER A 46 10.00 -9.41 -2.86
C SER A 46 10.67 -8.23 -3.59
N SER A 47 11.19 -7.25 -2.85
CA SER A 47 11.87 -6.07 -3.38
C SER A 47 10.98 -5.29 -4.38
N VAL A 48 11.50 -5.00 -5.56
CA VAL A 48 10.81 -4.29 -6.64
C VAL A 48 9.50 -4.97 -7.08
N ALA A 49 9.38 -6.29 -6.90
CA ALA A 49 8.20 -7.04 -7.31
C ALA A 49 7.00 -6.87 -6.37
N THR A 50 7.19 -6.30 -5.17
CA THR A 50 6.12 -6.25 -4.15
C THR A 50 4.90 -5.47 -4.64
N VAL A 51 5.10 -4.29 -5.22
CA VAL A 51 4.01 -3.42 -5.69
C VAL A 51 3.22 -4.04 -6.87
N PRO A 52 3.84 -4.47 -7.97
CA PRO A 52 3.09 -5.10 -9.06
C PRO A 52 2.44 -6.44 -8.65
N THR A 53 3.06 -7.20 -7.75
CA THR A 53 2.45 -8.43 -7.21
C THR A 53 1.19 -8.11 -6.40
N LEU A 54 1.25 -7.12 -5.49
CA LEU A 54 0.08 -6.67 -4.74
C LEU A 54 -1.04 -6.19 -5.66
N LEU A 55 -0.70 -5.44 -6.70
CA LEU A 55 -1.66 -4.96 -7.69
C LEU A 55 -2.36 -6.14 -8.39
N ASP A 56 -1.59 -7.12 -8.89
CA ASP A 56 -2.15 -8.31 -9.54
C ASP A 56 -3.07 -9.10 -8.61
N LEU A 57 -2.64 -9.32 -7.36
CA LEU A 57 -3.44 -10.04 -6.36
C LEU A 57 -4.74 -9.30 -6.02
N VAL A 58 -4.72 -7.97 -5.89
CA VAL A 58 -5.93 -7.17 -5.62
C VAL A 58 -6.87 -7.16 -6.81
N LEU A 59 -6.34 -7.02 -8.04
CA LEU A 59 -7.15 -7.05 -9.27
C LEU A 59 -7.83 -8.41 -9.49
N LYS A 60 -7.18 -9.50 -9.06
CA LYS A 60 -7.73 -10.87 -9.10
C LYS A 60 -8.55 -11.24 -7.87
N GLU A 61 -8.84 -10.28 -6.98
CA GLU A 61 -9.58 -10.47 -5.74
C GLU A 61 -8.98 -11.52 -4.78
N GLN A 62 -7.66 -11.71 -4.85
CA GLN A 62 -6.92 -12.69 -4.03
C GLN A 62 -6.46 -12.12 -2.67
N VAL A 63 -6.65 -10.82 -2.43
CA VAL A 63 -6.42 -10.18 -1.12
C VAL A 63 -7.76 -9.82 -0.50
N LYS A 64 -8.24 -10.63 0.44
CA LYS A 64 -9.56 -10.48 1.06
C LYS A 64 -9.75 -9.08 1.65
N GLY A 65 -10.90 -8.46 1.34
CA GLY A 65 -11.26 -7.11 1.82
C GLY A 65 -10.77 -5.97 0.94
N TYR A 66 -9.89 -6.25 -0.03
CA TYR A 66 -9.35 -5.26 -0.96
C TYR A 66 -9.91 -5.47 -2.36
N LYS A 67 -10.30 -4.37 -3.00
CA LYS A 67 -10.74 -4.32 -4.39
C LYS A 67 -10.48 -2.94 -4.95
N VAL A 68 -10.36 -2.86 -6.27
CA VAL A 68 -10.33 -1.60 -7.01
C VAL A 68 -11.46 -1.59 -8.02
N LYS A 69 -12.05 -0.42 -8.23
CA LYS A 69 -13.13 -0.17 -9.18
C LYS A 69 -12.74 0.98 -10.11
N ALA A 70 -13.39 1.06 -11.26
CA ALA A 70 -13.29 2.23 -12.13
C ALA A 70 -13.64 3.51 -11.33
N GLY A 71 -12.79 4.52 -11.45
CA GLY A 71 -12.85 5.79 -10.73
C GLY A 71 -12.07 5.82 -9.40
N ASP A 72 -11.66 4.67 -8.85
CA ASP A 72 -10.92 4.61 -7.58
C ASP A 72 -9.54 5.27 -7.71
N VAL A 73 -9.17 6.03 -6.69
CA VAL A 73 -7.86 6.67 -6.61
C VAL A 73 -6.91 5.78 -5.81
N ALA A 74 -5.83 5.36 -6.43
CA ALA A 74 -4.78 4.57 -5.81
C ALA A 74 -3.48 5.34 -5.70
N VAL A 75 -2.81 5.17 -4.57
CA VAL A 75 -1.44 5.66 -4.36
C VAL A 75 -0.50 4.47 -4.44
N PHE A 76 0.57 4.62 -5.20
CA PHE A 76 1.65 3.66 -5.28
C PHE A 76 2.88 4.31 -4.67
N ALA A 77 3.55 3.60 -3.75
CA ALA A 77 4.73 4.12 -3.06
C ALA A 77 5.81 3.04 -2.94
N SER A 78 7.07 3.44 -3.06
CA SER A 78 8.21 2.56 -2.82
C SER A 78 9.31 3.26 -2.04
N VAL A 79 10.09 2.46 -1.30
CA VAL A 79 11.30 2.89 -0.59
C VAL A 79 12.41 1.91 -0.96
N GLY A 80 13.52 2.44 -1.46
CA GLY A 80 14.70 1.66 -1.82
C GLY A 80 15.94 1.99 -1.00
N ALA A 81 17.06 1.41 -1.39
CA ALA A 81 18.37 1.73 -0.82
C ALA A 81 18.64 3.25 -0.88
N GLY A 82 19.39 3.79 0.07
CA GLY A 82 19.68 5.22 0.14
C GLY A 82 18.46 6.10 0.43
N MET A 83 17.36 5.52 0.93
CA MET A 83 16.10 6.23 1.16
C MET A 83 15.53 6.89 -0.11
N HIS A 84 15.74 6.26 -1.27
CA HIS A 84 15.06 6.66 -2.49
C HIS A 84 13.57 6.33 -2.38
N ILE A 85 12.74 7.38 -2.40
CA ILE A 85 11.29 7.27 -2.27
C ILE A 85 10.67 7.63 -3.61
N ASN A 86 9.79 6.76 -4.13
CA ASN A 86 8.94 7.07 -5.27
C ASN A 86 7.49 7.03 -4.85
N ALA A 87 6.67 7.92 -5.39
CA ALA A 87 5.22 7.83 -5.25
C ALA A 87 4.52 8.36 -6.50
N PHE A 88 3.42 7.72 -6.88
CA PHE A 88 2.53 8.23 -7.92
C PHE A 88 1.08 7.92 -7.58
N VAL A 89 0.17 8.68 -8.19
CA VAL A 89 -1.27 8.51 -8.05
C VAL A 89 -1.83 8.04 -9.37
N TYR A 90 -2.74 7.08 -9.32
CA TYR A 90 -3.46 6.57 -10.48
C TYR A 90 -4.96 6.56 -10.18
N ARG A 91 -5.76 6.83 -11.21
CA ARG A 91 -7.21 6.66 -11.17
C ARG A 91 -7.56 5.49 -12.08
N PHE A 92 -8.16 4.45 -11.51
CA PHE A 92 -8.62 3.26 -12.22
C PHE A 92 -9.81 3.53 -13.13
#